data_AF-A0A969C6F0-F1
#
_entry.id   AF-A0A969C6F0-F1
#
_cell.length_a   1.000
_cell.length_b   1.000
_cell.length_c   1.000
_cell.angle_alpha   90.00
_cell.angle_beta   90.00
_cell.angle_gamma   90.00
#
_symmetry.space_group_name_H-M   'P 1'
#
loop_
_entity.id
_entity.type
_entity.pdbx_description
1 polymer ?
#
loop_
_entity_poly.entity_id
_entity_poly.type
_entity_poly.pdbx_seq_one_letter_code
_entity_poly.pdbx_strand_id
1 'polypeptide(L)'
;MSGGQRQRIAIARTILQNPRLLILDEATSALDYDTERQVSLNMMEALRGRTVLFITHRLTTVQNADLILVMDKGSIVEQGSHEELMAERGRYYALFQQQDRSA
;
A
#
# COMPACT_ATOMS: atom_id res chain seq x y z
N MET A 1 -9.47 -10.45 -21.45
CA MET A 1 -8.60 -9.90 -20.40
C MET A 1 -8.92 -10.55 -19.05
N SER A 2 -7.90 -10.83 -18.24
CA SER A 2 -8.07 -11.24 -16.83
C SER A 2 -8.49 -10.05 -15.93
N GLY A 3 -8.80 -10.33 -14.66
CA GLY A 3 -9.06 -9.29 -13.65
C GLY A 3 -7.87 -8.35 -13.46
N GLY A 4 -6.71 -8.91 -13.13
CA GLY A 4 -5.46 -8.14 -12.97
C GLY A 4 -5.06 -7.33 -14.21
N GLN A 5 -5.34 -7.82 -15.43
CA GLN A 5 -5.12 -7.02 -16.65
C GLN A 5 -6.02 -5.76 -16.70
N ARG A 6 -7.30 -5.87 -16.30
CA ARG A 6 -8.18 -4.69 -16.22
C ARG A 6 -7.74 -3.74 -15.10
N GLN A 7 -7.30 -4.28 -13.97
CA GLN A 7 -6.76 -3.53 -12.83
C GLN A 7 -5.52 -2.72 -13.23
N ARG A 8 -4.54 -3.33 -13.94
CA ARG A 8 -3.36 -2.65 -14.48
C ARG A 8 -3.71 -1.48 -15.42
N ILE A 9 -4.69 -1.64 -16.32
CA ILE A 9 -5.16 -0.53 -17.19
C ILE A 9 -5.85 0.57 -16.38
N ALA A 10 -6.64 0.23 -15.37
CA ALA A 10 -7.28 1.21 -14.51
C ALA A 10 -6.26 2.05 -13.74
N ILE A 11 -5.25 1.42 -13.12
CA ILE A 11 -4.12 2.08 -12.44
C ILE A 11 -3.38 3.02 -13.42
N ALA A 12 -2.95 2.50 -14.57
CA ALA A 12 -2.20 3.28 -15.56
C ALA A 12 -2.98 4.52 -16.04
N ARG A 13 -4.29 4.37 -16.31
CA ARG A 13 -5.16 5.49 -16.67
C ARG A 13 -5.23 6.56 -15.57
N THR A 14 -5.31 6.16 -14.31
CA THR A 14 -5.37 7.09 -13.18
C THR A 14 -4.02 7.81 -12.96
N ILE A 15 -2.88 7.12 -13.12
CA ILE A 15 -1.56 7.76 -13.08
C ILE A 15 -1.43 8.80 -14.21
N LEU A 16 -1.86 8.46 -15.43
CA LEU A 16 -1.85 9.38 -16.58
C LEU A 16 -2.75 10.62 -16.40
N GLN A 17 -3.75 10.57 -15.52
CA GLN A 17 -4.58 11.73 -15.16
C GLN A 17 -3.89 12.70 -14.17
N ASN A 18 -2.73 12.32 -13.60
CA ASN A 18 -1.92 13.12 -12.69
C ASN A 18 -2.74 13.82 -11.57
N PRO A 19 -3.58 13.08 -10.82
CA PRO A 19 -4.52 13.66 -9.85
C PRO A 19 -3.78 14.27 -8.66
N ARG A 20 -4.39 15.30 -8.05
CA ARG A 20 -3.87 15.93 -6.81
C ARG A 20 -3.96 15.00 -5.59
N LEU A 21 -5.01 14.17 -5.56
CA LEU A 21 -5.28 13.15 -4.57
C LEU A 21 -5.61 11.84 -5.30
N LEU A 22 -4.91 10.77 -4.96
CA LEU A 22 -5.22 9.40 -5.37
C LEU A 22 -5.65 8.59 -4.14
N ILE A 23 -6.72 7.80 -4.27
CA ILE A 23 -7.15 6.80 -3.28
C ILE A 23 -7.14 5.43 -3.97
N LEU A 24 -6.56 4.43 -3.30
CA LEU A 24 -6.38 3.08 -3.80
C LEU A 24 -6.94 2.09 -2.79
N ASP A 25 -8.17 1.64 -3.01
CA ASP A 25 -8.89 0.70 -2.15
C ASP A 25 -8.73 -0.73 -2.68
N GLU A 26 -7.86 -1.52 -2.03
CA GLU A 26 -7.38 -2.85 -2.45
C GLU A 26 -7.02 -2.98 -3.94
N ALA A 27 -6.59 -1.87 -4.55
CA ALA A 27 -6.50 -1.69 -5.99
C ALA A 27 -5.39 -2.50 -6.67
N THR A 28 -4.62 -3.27 -5.90
CA THR A 28 -3.54 -4.19 -6.32
C THR A 28 -3.85 -5.66 -6.06
N SER A 29 -4.96 -5.98 -5.38
CA SER A 29 -5.33 -7.33 -4.89
C SER A 29 -5.38 -8.45 -5.93
N ALA A 30 -5.59 -8.14 -7.22
CA ALA A 30 -5.59 -9.13 -8.31
C ALA A 30 -4.22 -9.25 -9.00
N LEU A 31 -3.15 -8.88 -8.30
CA LEU A 31 -1.75 -9.03 -8.70
C LEU A 31 -1.01 -10.04 -7.81
N ASP A 32 -0.08 -10.73 -8.43
CA ASP A 32 1.04 -11.40 -7.77
C ASP A 32 1.89 -10.41 -6.96
N TYR A 33 2.56 -10.91 -5.92
CA TYR A 33 3.28 -10.13 -4.92
C TYR A 33 4.39 -9.25 -5.53
N ASP A 34 5.20 -9.80 -6.42
CA ASP A 34 6.29 -9.07 -7.07
C ASP A 34 5.77 -7.99 -8.03
N THR A 35 4.73 -8.28 -8.83
CA THR A 35 4.12 -7.24 -9.66
C THR A 35 3.48 -6.14 -8.81
N GLU A 36 2.81 -6.47 -7.72
CA GLU A 36 2.27 -5.44 -6.82
C GLU A 36 3.38 -4.54 -6.27
N ARG A 37 4.45 -5.12 -5.73
CA ARG A 37 5.58 -4.36 -5.19
C ARG A 37 6.18 -3.43 -6.25
N GLN A 38 6.39 -3.93 -7.47
CA GLN A 38 6.84 -3.14 -8.62
C GLN A 38 5.86 -2.01 -8.98
N VAL A 39 4.56 -2.30 -9.08
CA VAL A 39 3.53 -1.30 -9.44
C VAL A 39 3.40 -0.22 -8.36
N SER A 40 3.42 -0.59 -7.09
CA SER A 40 3.34 0.34 -5.95
C SER A 40 4.54 1.29 -5.93
N LEU A 41 5.77 0.77 -6.03
CA LEU A 41 6.99 1.59 -6.07
C LEU A 41 6.99 2.56 -7.27
N ASN A 42 6.70 2.07 -8.48
CA ASN A 42 6.62 2.89 -9.69
C ASN A 42 5.53 3.98 -9.59
N MET A 43 4.42 3.69 -8.91
CA MET A 43 3.32 4.64 -8.70
C MET A 43 3.67 5.69 -7.64
N MET A 44 4.39 5.33 -6.58
CA MET A 44 4.88 6.28 -5.56
C MET A 44 5.92 7.23 -6.14
N GLU A 45 6.79 6.76 -7.05
CA GLU A 45 7.70 7.64 -7.79
C GLU A 45 6.95 8.54 -8.80
N ALA A 46 6.07 7.98 -9.63
CA ALA A 46 5.32 8.73 -10.63
C ALA A 46 4.37 9.80 -10.05
N LEU A 47 3.99 9.66 -8.78
CA LEU A 47 3.10 10.58 -8.06
C LEU A 47 3.83 11.40 -6.97
N ARG A 48 5.17 11.48 -7.01
CA ARG A 48 5.95 12.32 -6.10
C ARG A 48 5.44 13.77 -6.12
N GLY A 49 5.02 14.30 -4.97
CA GLY A 49 4.37 15.61 -4.86
C GLY A 49 2.84 15.61 -5.11
N ARG A 50 2.20 14.45 -5.02
CA ARG A 50 0.74 14.26 -4.92
C ARG A 50 0.39 13.61 -3.59
N THR A 51 -0.85 13.78 -3.13
CA THR A 51 -1.35 13.01 -1.98
C THR A 51 -1.82 11.64 -2.46
N VAL A 52 -1.33 10.56 -1.84
CA VAL A 52 -1.75 9.18 -2.16
C VAL A 52 -2.18 8.48 -0.88
N LEU A 53 -3.38 7.91 -0.89
CA LEU A 53 -3.92 7.08 0.19
C LEU A 53 -4.05 5.64 -0.31
N PHE A 54 -3.24 4.74 0.24
CA PHE A 54 -3.36 3.30 0.03
C PHE A 54 -4.18 2.66 1.16
N ILE A 55 -5.14 1.81 0.79
CA ILE A 55 -5.82 0.88 1.69
C ILE A 55 -5.48 -0.52 1.16
N THR A 56 -4.70 -1.28 1.94
CA THR A 56 -4.27 -2.64 1.54
C THR A 56 -4.01 -3.50 2.78
N HIS A 57 -4.32 -4.78 2.66
CA HIS A 57 -3.93 -5.79 3.64
C HIS A 57 -2.49 -6.28 3.49
N ARG A 58 -1.73 -5.85 2.46
CA ARG A 58 -0.36 -6.31 2.17
C ARG A 58 0.71 -5.33 2.67
N LEU A 59 1.46 -5.74 3.68
CA LEU A 59 2.33 -4.84 4.44
C LEU A 59 3.62 -4.43 3.73
N THR A 60 4.05 -5.16 2.70
CA THR A 60 5.24 -4.82 1.92
C THR A 60 5.03 -3.66 0.94
N THR A 61 3.78 -3.37 0.57
CA THR A 61 3.41 -2.13 -0.13
C THR A 61 3.57 -0.91 0.80
N VAL A 62 3.19 -1.01 2.09
CA VAL A 62 3.21 0.14 3.01
C VAL A 62 4.55 0.45 3.65
N GLN A 63 5.57 -0.42 3.52
CA GLN A 63 6.94 -0.20 4.02
C GLN A 63 7.54 1.15 3.61
N ASN A 64 7.16 1.67 2.44
CA ASN A 64 7.74 2.87 1.82
C ASN A 64 6.87 4.13 2.03
N ALA A 65 5.79 4.06 2.82
CA ALA A 65 4.84 5.15 2.98
C ALA A 65 5.34 6.21 3.98
N ASP A 66 5.09 7.49 3.70
CA ASP A 66 5.44 8.61 4.59
C ASP A 66 4.73 8.53 5.95
N LEU A 67 3.54 7.92 5.98
CA LEU A 67 2.74 7.66 7.17
C LEU A 67 1.90 6.39 6.97
N ILE A 68 1.95 5.49 7.96
CA ILE A 68 1.12 4.30 8.07
C ILE A 68 0.10 4.54 9.19
N LEU A 69 -1.17 4.17 8.95
CA LEU A 69 -2.25 4.20 9.93
C LEU A 69 -2.77 2.77 10.15
N VAL A 70 -2.63 2.24 11.36
CA VAL A 70 -3.13 0.91 11.72
C VAL A 70 -4.52 1.04 12.32
N MET A 71 -5.49 0.34 11.75
CA MET A 71 -6.87 0.35 12.25
C MET A 71 -7.23 -0.97 12.94
N ASP A 72 -7.90 -0.89 14.09
CA ASP A 72 -8.58 -2.01 14.74
C ASP A 72 -9.96 -1.56 15.20
N LYS A 73 -10.98 -2.40 14.97
CA LYS A 73 -12.37 -2.16 15.44
C LYS A 73 -12.94 -0.76 15.12
N GLY A 74 -12.54 -0.17 13.98
CA GLY A 74 -13.00 1.15 13.53
C GLY A 74 -12.27 2.35 14.16
N SER A 75 -11.20 2.13 14.94
CA SER A 75 -10.32 3.18 15.47
C SER A 75 -8.91 3.03 14.92
N ILE A 76 -8.17 4.15 14.79
CA ILE A 76 -6.72 4.11 14.61
C ILE A 76 -6.11 3.72 15.95
N VAL A 77 -5.25 2.70 15.97
CA VAL A 77 -4.60 2.19 17.19
C VAL A 77 -3.10 2.50 17.24
N GLU A 78 -2.44 2.56 16.08
CA GLU A 78 -1.02 2.86 15.92
C GLU A 78 -0.86 3.74 14.67
N GLN A 79 0.08 4.68 14.69
CA GLN A 79 0.40 5.56 13.56
C GLN A 79 1.89 5.93 13.57
N GLY A 80 2.52 6.00 12.39
CA GLY A 80 3.93 6.36 12.25
C GLY A 80 4.52 5.90 10.93
N SER A 81 5.82 6.06 10.76
CA SER A 81 6.59 5.43 9.68
C SER A 81 6.76 3.91 9.91
N HIS A 82 7.24 3.19 8.90
CA HIS A 82 7.58 1.77 9.05
C HIS A 82 8.61 1.53 10.17
N GLU A 83 9.63 2.37 10.28
CA GLU A 83 10.72 2.19 11.26
C GLU A 83 10.22 2.39 12.71
N GLU A 84 9.41 3.42 12.95
CA GLU A 84 8.80 3.70 14.26
C GLU A 84 7.89 2.55 14.71
N LEU A 85 6.97 2.11 13.85
CA LEU A 85 6.02 1.04 14.16
C LEU A 85 6.69 -0.34 14.34
N MET A 86 7.83 -0.59 13.69
CA MET A 86 8.65 -1.78 13.92
C MET A 86 9.43 -1.69 15.24
N ALA A 87 9.82 -0.49 15.68
CA ALA A 87 10.50 -0.27 16.95
C ALA A 87 9.53 -0.39 18.16
N GLU A 88 8.29 0.10 18.03
CA GLU A 88 7.24 -0.05 19.06
C GLU A 88 6.83 -1.51 19.32
N ARG A 89 7.00 -2.39 18.33
CA ARG A 89 6.62 -3.81 18.37
C ARG A 89 5.14 -4.08 18.64
N GLY A 90 4.29 -3.14 18.24
CA GLY A 90 2.84 -3.19 18.38
C GLY A 90 2.13 -4.15 17.40
N ARG A 91 0.85 -3.88 17.14
CA ARG A 91 -0.01 -4.61 16.20
C ARG A 91 0.51 -4.56 14.78
N TYR A 92 1.13 -3.46 14.34
CA TYR A 92 1.83 -3.37 13.05
C TYR A 92 2.89 -4.45 12.93
N TYR A 93 3.85 -4.47 13.87
CA TYR A 93 4.96 -5.43 13.91
C TYR A 93 4.45 -6.87 14.00
N ALA A 94 3.40 -7.13 14.79
CA ALA A 94 2.80 -8.46 14.90
C ALA A 94 2.19 -8.95 13.58
N LEU A 95 1.48 -8.09 12.85
CA LEU A 95 0.94 -8.41 11.53
C LEU A 95 2.05 -8.57 10.48
N PHE A 96 3.09 -7.73 10.55
CA PHE A 96 4.26 -7.78 9.66
C PHE A 96 4.98 -9.11 9.79
N GLN A 97 5.29 -9.54 11.02
CA GLN A 97 5.91 -10.83 11.33
C GLN A 97 5.07 -12.05 10.92
N GLN A 98 3.76 -11.89 10.71
CA GLN A 98 2.90 -12.97 10.18
C GLN A 98 2.96 -13.03 8.64
N GLN A 99 2.99 -11.89 7.96
CA GLN A 99 3.06 -11.86 6.49
C GLN A 99 4.45 -12.19 5.94
N ASP A 100 5.51 -11.70 6.61
CA ASP A 100 6.91 -11.94 6.22
C ASP A 100 7.30 -13.44 6.31
N ARG A 101 6.61 -14.21 7.16
CA ARG A 101 6.73 -15.68 7.26
C ARG A 101 5.88 -16.45 6.23
N SER A 102 5.12 -15.75 5.41
CA SER A 102 4.13 -16.29 4.47
C SER A 102 4.46 -15.93 3.01
N ALA A 103 5.66 -15.41 2.76
CA ALA A 103 6.22 -15.03 1.45
C ALA A 103 7.42 -15.91 1.10
#